data_AF-A0A2E4Y674-F1
#
_entry.id   AF-A0A2E4Y674-F1
#
_cell.length_a   1.000
_cell.length_b   1.000
_cell.length_c   1.000
_cell.angle_alpha   90.00
_cell.angle_beta   90.00
_cell.angle_gamma   90.00
#
_symmetry.space_group_name_H-M   'P 1'
#
loop_
_entity.id
_entity.type
_entity.pdbx_description
1 polymer ?
#
loop_
_entity_poly.entity_id
_entity_poly.type
_entity_poly.pdbx_seq_one_letter_code
_entity_poly.pdbx_strand_id
1 'polypeptide(L)'
;MNKGSWLSIIEYADFRNISIAGARSFIKTGRVKSELREGRHYILVNEDDFKIYSKDREKKYMAIKLELDNLRKEISELNVKNKELQNIIHHFKLKNDDMNLTVQ
;
A
#
# COMPACT_ATOMS: atom_id res chain seq x y z
N MET A 1 14.72 -6.85 33.91
CA MET A 1 15.01 -6.05 32.68
C MET A 1 13.71 -5.94 31.90
N ASN A 2 13.17 -4.73 31.73
CA ASN A 2 11.90 -4.51 31.04
C ASN A 2 12.08 -4.81 29.55
N LYS A 3 11.85 -6.06 29.16
CA LYS A 3 11.85 -6.52 27.77
C LYS A 3 10.63 -5.93 27.05
N GLY A 4 10.86 -5.21 25.98
CA GLY A 4 9.80 -4.59 25.20
C GLY A 4 10.35 -3.85 23.99
N SER A 5 9.48 -3.63 23.01
CA SER A 5 9.81 -2.94 21.77
C SER A 5 9.34 -1.49 21.84
N TRP A 6 10.13 -0.57 21.29
CA TRP A 6 9.75 0.83 21.18
C TRP A 6 9.13 1.08 19.81
N LEU A 7 7.86 1.51 19.80
CA LEU A 7 7.14 1.87 18.59
C LEU A 7 7.02 3.37 18.48
N SER A 8 7.18 3.91 17.27
CA SER A 8 6.76 5.29 17.01
C SER A 8 5.26 5.45 17.30
N ILE A 9 4.81 6.68 17.53
CA ILE A 9 3.40 6.95 17.78
C ILE A 9 2.46 6.44 16.66
N ILE A 10 2.95 6.42 15.41
CA ILE A 10 2.20 5.94 14.25
C ILE A 10 2.09 4.42 14.30
N GLU A 11 3.21 3.74 14.52
CA GLU A 11 3.23 2.27 14.65
C GLU A 11 2.41 1.81 15.84
N TYR A 12 2.45 2.52 16.97
CA TYR A 12 1.63 2.20 18.13
C TYR A 12 0.13 2.39 17.85
N ALA A 13 -0.23 3.46 17.14
CA ALA A 13 -1.61 3.72 16.74
C ALA A 13 -2.15 2.59 15.85
N ASP A 14 -1.36 2.14 14.87
CA ASP A 14 -1.69 0.99 14.02
C ASP A 14 -1.74 -0.33 14.83
N PHE A 15 -0.73 -0.59 15.65
CA PHE A 15 -0.64 -1.76 16.54
C PHE A 15 -1.86 -1.90 17.47
N ARG A 16 -2.35 -0.79 18.02
CA ARG A 16 -3.54 -0.78 18.90
C ARG A 16 -4.85 -0.54 18.16
N ASN A 17 -4.82 -0.35 16.84
CA ASN A 17 -5.97 0.03 16.03
C ASN A 17 -6.74 1.26 16.59
N ILE A 18 -5.99 2.33 16.91
CA ILE A 18 -6.53 3.61 17.39
C ILE A 18 -6.03 4.76 16.53
N SER A 19 -6.66 5.94 16.65
CA SER A 19 -6.15 7.14 15.98
C SER A 19 -4.85 7.63 16.62
N ILE A 20 -4.01 8.36 15.85
CA ILE A 20 -2.82 9.03 16.37
C ILE A 20 -3.19 10.00 17.51
N ALA A 21 -4.34 10.66 17.43
CA ALA A 21 -4.84 11.51 18.50
C ALA A 21 -5.15 10.70 19.79
N GLY A 22 -5.71 9.49 19.65
CA GLY A 22 -5.89 8.56 20.76
C GLY A 22 -4.56 8.13 21.38
N ALA A 23 -3.57 7.78 20.55
CA ALA A 23 -2.22 7.46 21.01
C ALA A 23 -1.57 8.65 21.75
N ARG A 24 -1.71 9.88 21.23
CA ARG A 24 -1.26 11.11 21.91
C ARG A 24 -1.96 11.31 23.26
N SER A 25 -3.26 11.04 23.33
CA SER A 25 -4.01 11.10 24.58
C SER A 25 -3.47 10.11 25.60
N PHE A 26 -3.11 8.88 25.19
CA PHE A 26 -2.51 7.89 26.09
C PHE A 26 -1.16 8.32 26.65
N ILE A 27 -0.32 8.94 25.81
CA ILE A 27 0.93 9.58 26.27
C ILE A 27 0.62 10.68 27.29
N LYS A 28 -0.27 11.62 26.94
CA LYS A 28 -0.60 12.79 27.78
C LYS A 28 -1.17 12.39 29.14
N THR A 29 -1.98 11.33 29.18
CA THR A 29 -2.61 10.81 30.40
C THR A 29 -1.73 9.84 31.18
N GLY A 30 -0.53 9.51 30.71
CA GLY A 30 0.39 8.58 31.38
C GLY A 30 -0.04 7.12 31.34
N ARG A 31 -1.02 6.75 30.50
CA ARG A 31 -1.50 5.36 30.34
C ARG A 31 -0.46 4.41 29.72
N VAL A 32 0.56 4.96 29.09
CA VAL A 32 1.61 4.20 28.40
C VAL A 32 2.97 4.75 28.77
N LYS A 33 3.97 3.87 28.85
CA LYS A 33 5.36 4.30 28.96
C LYS A 33 5.82 4.83 27.62
N SER A 34 6.25 6.08 27.60
CA SER A 34 6.74 6.73 26.38
C SER A 34 8.03 7.52 26.64
N GLU A 35 8.74 7.83 25.57
CA GLU A 35 9.95 8.65 25.56
C GLU A 35 9.93 9.58 24.34
N LEU A 36 10.63 10.71 24.43
CA LEU A 36 10.81 11.63 23.32
C LEU A 36 12.24 11.51 22.79
N ARG A 37 12.40 11.09 21.53
CA ARG A 37 13.70 11.00 20.85
C ARG A 37 13.63 11.85 19.58
N GLU A 38 14.52 12.82 19.44
CA GLU A 38 14.60 13.69 18.24
C GLU A 38 13.24 14.36 17.88
N GLY A 39 12.49 14.81 18.88
CA GLY A 39 11.17 15.42 18.66
C GLY A 39 10.05 14.44 18.29
N ARG A 40 10.30 13.12 18.33
CA ARG A 40 9.33 12.06 18.04
C ARG A 40 9.04 11.24 19.30
N HIS A 41 7.77 10.93 19.53
CA HIS A 41 7.35 10.08 20.63
C HIS A 41 7.47 8.60 20.26
N TYR A 42 8.06 7.83 21.17
CA TYR A 42 8.11 6.38 21.13
C TYR A 42 7.38 5.79 22.34
N ILE A 43 6.67 4.70 22.15
CA ILE A 43 5.84 4.02 23.16
C ILE A 43 6.36 2.59 23.34
N LEU A 44 6.60 2.18 24.58
CA LEU A 44 7.07 0.84 24.91
C LEU A 44 5.89 -0.14 24.89
N VAL A 45 6.03 -1.23 24.13
CA VAL A 45 5.06 -2.34 24.08
C VAL A 45 5.70 -3.64 24.56
N ASN A 46 4.85 -4.58 25.00
CA ASN A 46 5.28 -5.92 25.34
C ASN A 46 5.86 -6.62 24.09
N GLU A 47 6.95 -7.35 24.26
CA GLU A 47 7.67 -8.03 23.19
C GLU A 47 6.84 -9.16 22.56
N ASP A 48 6.03 -9.87 23.35
CA ASP A 48 5.18 -10.96 22.85
C ASP A 48 4.07 -10.44 21.93
N ASP A 49 3.37 -9.38 22.36
CA ASP A 49 2.34 -8.73 21.55
C ASP A 49 2.95 -8.14 20.26
N PHE A 50 4.14 -7.57 20.36
CA PHE A 50 4.84 -7.01 19.21
C PHE A 50 5.24 -8.08 18.19
N LYS A 51 5.71 -9.25 18.62
CA LYS A 51 6.07 -10.36 17.72
C LYS A 51 4.89 -10.88 16.91
N ILE A 52 3.70 -10.91 17.51
CA ILE A 52 2.48 -11.31 16.80
C ILE A 52 2.13 -10.26 15.75
N TYR A 53 2.09 -8.98 16.16
CA TYR A 53 1.81 -7.86 15.26
C TYR A 53 2.81 -7.77 14.09
N SER A 54 4.11 -7.95 14.35
CA SER A 54 5.14 -7.85 13.31
C SER A 54 4.97 -8.94 12.24
N LYS A 55 4.66 -10.18 12.65
CA LYS A 55 4.40 -11.29 11.72
C LYS A 55 3.16 -11.04 10.86
N ASP A 56 2.07 -10.57 11.47
CA ASP A 56 0.85 -10.25 10.72
C ASP A 56 1.06 -9.11 9.73
N ARG A 57 1.83 -8.08 10.13
CA ARG A 57 2.19 -6.96 9.26
C ARG A 57 3.05 -7.40 8.08
N GLU A 58 4.05 -8.25 8.32
CA GLU A 58 4.89 -8.81 7.27
C GLU A 58 4.08 -9.64 6.27
N LYS A 59 3.18 -10.50 6.76
CA LYS A 59 2.26 -11.27 5.92
C LYS A 59 1.38 -10.37 5.05
N LYS A 60 0.79 -9.32 5.63
CA LYS A 60 -0.01 -8.33 4.89
C LYS A 60 0.83 -7.60 3.84
N TYR A 61 2.05 -7.18 4.19
CA TYR A 61 2.97 -6.52 3.26
C TYR A 61 3.31 -7.41 2.06
N MET A 62 3.62 -8.69 2.31
CA MET A 62 3.90 -9.65 1.24
C MET A 62 2.69 -9.89 0.34
N ALA A 63 1.49 -9.98 0.91
CA ALA A 63 0.25 -10.12 0.14
C ALA A 63 0.01 -8.90 -0.76
N ILE A 64 0.12 -7.68 -0.21
CA ILE A 64 -0.03 -6.44 -0.98
C ILE A 64 1.02 -6.34 -2.09
N LYS A 65 2.27 -6.71 -1.80
CA LYS A 65 3.35 -6.69 -2.79
C LYS A 65 3.06 -7.62 -3.96
N LEU A 66 2.61 -8.85 -3.68
CA LEU A 66 2.23 -9.82 -4.69
C LEU A 66 1.05 -9.34 -5.54
N GLU A 67 0.02 -8.78 -4.91
CA GLU A 67 -1.14 -8.21 -5.60
C GLU A 67 -0.74 -7.06 -6.51
N LEU A 68 0.14 -6.17 -6.03
CA LEU A 68 0.66 -5.06 -6.82
C LEU A 68 1.45 -5.53 -8.05
N ASP A 69 2.27 -6.57 -7.90
CA ASP A 69 2.99 -7.18 -9.03
C ASP A 69 2.03 -7.83 -10.03
N ASN A 70 0.95 -8.47 -9.57
CA ASN A 70 -0.08 -9.04 -10.44
C ASN A 70 -0.85 -7.95 -11.20
N LEU A 71 -1.29 -6.89 -10.52
CA LEU A 71 -1.99 -5.76 -11.13
C LEU A 71 -1.12 -5.05 -12.18
N ARG A 72 0.19 -4.92 -11.91
CA ARG A 72 1.14 -4.36 -12.91
C ARG A 72 1.23 -5.21 -14.17
N LYS A 73 1.24 -6.55 -14.04
CA LYS A 73 1.23 -7.46 -15.18
C LYS A 73 -0.06 -7.32 -15.97
N GLU A 74 -1.20 -7.31 -15.30
CA GLU A 74 -2.51 -7.15 -15.94
C GLU A 74 -2.61 -5.83 -16.72
N ILE A 75 -2.18 -4.71 -16.11
CA ILE A 75 -2.10 -3.41 -16.79
C ILE A 75 -1.22 -3.50 -18.04
N SER A 76 -0.06 -4.15 -17.95
CA SER A 76 0.84 -4.32 -19.08
C SER A 76 0.18 -5.11 -20.21
N GLU A 77 -0.47 -6.23 -19.90
CA GLU A 77 -1.16 -7.06 -20.88
C GLU A 77 -2.35 -6.34 -21.54
N LEU A 78 -3.14 -5.62 -20.75
CA LEU A 78 -4.27 -4.83 -21.25
C LEU A 78 -3.79 -3.70 -22.17
N ASN A 79 -2.67 -3.05 -21.85
CA ASN A 79 -2.09 -2.02 -22.71
C ASN A 79 -1.63 -2.58 -24.06
N VAL A 80 -1.03 -3.78 -24.07
CA VAL A 80 -0.66 -4.48 -25.32
C VAL A 80 -1.91 -4.75 -26.16
N LYS A 81 -2.94 -5.39 -25.56
CA LYS A 81 -4.20 -5.70 -26.25
C LYS A 81 -4.89 -4.44 -26.78
N ASN A 82 -4.91 -3.36 -26.01
CA ASN A 82 -5.52 -2.09 -26.41
C ASN A 82 -4.78 -1.50 -27.62
N LYS A 83 -3.44 -1.52 -27.61
CA LYS A 83 -2.63 -1.05 -28.75
C LYS A 83 -2.89 -1.87 -30.01
N GLU A 84 -2.98 -3.20 -29.89
CA GLU A 84 -3.32 -4.08 -31.02
C GLU A 84 -4.69 -3.76 -31.60
N LEU A 85 -5.71 -3.58 -30.76
CA LEU A 85 -7.06 -3.21 -31.19
C LEU A 85 -7.08 -1.83 -31.87
N GLN A 86 -6.37 -0.85 -31.33
CA GLN A 86 -6.24 0.47 -31.95
C GLN A 86 -5.61 0.39 -33.33
N ASN A 87 -4.55 -0.43 -33.49
CA ASN A 87 -3.93 -0.67 -34.80
C ASN A 87 -4.93 -1.31 -35.78
N ILE A 88 -5.68 -2.32 -35.36
CA ILE A 88 -6.69 -2.98 -36.19
C ILE A 88 -7.74 -1.97 -36.65
N ILE A 89 -8.30 -1.18 -35.73
CA ILE A 89 -9.28 -0.14 -36.05
C ILE A 89 -8.70 0.88 -37.04
N HIS A 90 -7.45 1.29 -36.84
CA HIS A 90 -6.77 2.22 -37.74
C HIS A 90 -6.64 1.65 -39.16
N HIS A 91 -6.19 0.39 -39.31
CA HIS A 91 -6.11 -0.27 -40.61
C HIS A 91 -7.48 -0.41 -41.29
N PHE A 92 -8.53 -0.74 -40.54
CA PHE A 92 -9.89 -0.80 -41.10
C PHE A 92 -10.39 0.55 -41.60
N LYS A 93 -10.09 1.64 -40.87
CA LYS A 93 -10.46 2.99 -41.30
C LYS A 93 -9.76 3.38 -42.61
N LEU A 94 -8.45 3.18 -42.68
CA LEU A 94 -7.67 3.45 -43.89
C LEU A 94 -8.21 2.68 -45.10
N LYS A 95 -8.49 1.38 -44.94
CA LYS A 95 -9.04 0.55 -46.01
C LYS A 95 -10.42 1.03 -46.50
N ASN A 96 -11.29 1.46 -45.59
CA ASN A 96 -12.61 1.99 -45.98
C ASN A 96 -12.49 3.33 -46.73
N ASP A 97 -11.56 4.19 -46.32
CA ASP A 97 -11.31 5.46 -47.00
C ASP A 97 -10.77 5.23 -48.43
N ASP A 98 -9.85 4.27 -48.61
CA ASP A 98 -9.34 3.86 -49.93
C ASP A 98 -10.45 3.31 -50.85
N MET A 99 -11.35 2.49 -50.30
CA MET A 99 -12.49 1.94 -51.05
C MET A 99 -13.46 3.04 -51.50
N ASN A 100 -13.71 4.05 -50.67
CA ASN A 100 -14.60 5.16 -51.02
C ASN A 100 -14.02 6.07 -52.13
N LEU A 101 -12.70 6.19 -52.21
CA LEU A 101 -12.01 6.96 -53.26
C LEU A 101 -11.97 6.24 -54.62
N THR A 102 -12.11 4.92 -54.65
CA THR A 102 -12.01 4.12 -55.88
C THR A 102 -13.36 3.98 -56.62
N VAL A 103 -14.47 4.39 -55.98
CA VAL A 103 -15.85 4.24 -56.49
C VAL A 103 -16.43 5.58 -56.99
N GLN A 104 -15.64 6.66 -57.00
CA GLN A 104 -15.98 7.97 -57.59
C GLN A 104 -15.40 8.12 -59.00
#